data_AF-A0A7V3M2I4-F1
#
_entry.id   AF-A0A7V3M2I4-F1
#
_cell.length_a   1.000
_cell.length_b   1.000
_cell.length_c   1.000
_cell.angle_alpha   90.00
_cell.angle_beta   90.00
_cell.angle_gamma   90.00
#
_symmetry.space_group_name_H-M   'P 1'
#
loop_
_entity.id
_entity.type
_entity.pdbx_description
1 polymer ?
#
loop_
_entity_poly.entity_id
_entity_poly.type
_entity_poly.pdbx_seq_one_letter_code
_entity_poly.pdbx_strand_id
1 'polypeptide(L)'
;MRRALLAGGLMAVTGLGGLSGCATMPATAARPVQPPKVELQRVEIAHYWPFYLDTKERRGSPLDLAFVFGLENPNDTTVTLEELRFTVAFEPGFEVNTVSVYERMSIPPRTTNQLRVHAAFDAYTTLLSLLVTGGFRLQEAGLKAPDQVKAWWEKVSDFGFEIAVTNGMATFRTDRGDSLAQFQGTFPKK
;
A
#
# COMPACT_ATOMS: atom_id res chain seq x y z
N MET A 1 88.57 -15.77 54.00
CA MET A 1 88.64 -17.09 53.33
C MET A 1 87.22 -17.55 53.01
N ARG A 2 86.97 -17.95 51.74
CA ARG A 2 85.84 -18.79 51.23
C ARG A 2 84.42 -18.18 51.35
N ARG A 3 83.72 -17.86 50.24
CA ARG A 3 82.92 -18.76 49.35
C ARG A 3 81.84 -19.51 50.17
N ALA A 4 80.55 -19.59 49.86
CA ALA A 4 79.79 -19.59 48.60
C ALA A 4 78.32 -19.18 48.91
N LEU A 5 77.48 -18.57 48.06
CA LEU A 5 76.98 -18.93 46.72
C LEU A 5 76.16 -20.24 46.65
N LEU A 6 74.98 -20.13 46.02
CA LEU A 6 74.18 -21.15 45.31
C LEU A 6 73.24 -22.01 46.19
N ALA A 7 72.06 -22.45 45.75
CA ALA A 7 71.25 -22.24 44.54
C ALA A 7 69.94 -23.02 44.69
N GLY A 8 68.93 -22.65 43.89
CA GLY A 8 67.80 -23.49 43.48
C GLY A 8 66.53 -22.65 43.38
N GLY A 9 65.82 -22.53 42.26
CA GLY A 9 65.89 -23.00 40.87
C GLY A 9 64.70 -22.34 40.16
N LEU A 10 64.85 -21.73 38.98
CA LEU A 10 64.45 -22.28 37.65
C LEU A 10 62.94 -22.62 37.59
N MET A 11 62.08 -22.16 36.66
CA MET A 11 62.20 -21.57 35.32
C MET A 11 60.81 -21.06 34.88
N ALA A 12 60.81 -20.01 34.04
CA ALA A 12 59.94 -19.73 32.87
C ALA A 12 58.42 -19.97 32.90
N VAL A 13 57.64 -18.96 32.48
CA VAL A 13 57.07 -18.86 31.12
C VAL A 13 56.49 -17.45 30.90
N THR A 14 56.88 -16.86 29.78
CA THR A 14 56.38 -15.63 29.17
C THR A 14 54.90 -15.73 28.77
N GLY A 15 54.11 -14.72 29.11
CA GLY A 15 52.76 -14.52 28.57
C GLY A 15 52.62 -13.13 27.94
N LEU A 16 53.12 -12.96 26.71
CA LEU A 16 52.60 -11.95 25.78
C LEU A 16 51.19 -12.39 25.37
N GLY A 17 50.21 -11.52 25.54
CA GLY A 17 48.82 -11.79 25.16
C GLY A 17 47.98 -10.52 25.13
N GLY A 18 48.43 -9.52 24.35
CA GLY A 18 47.53 -8.46 23.91
C GLY A 18 46.49 -9.05 22.97
N LEU A 19 45.26 -9.21 23.46
CA LEU A 19 44.09 -9.43 22.63
C LEU A 19 43.13 -8.25 22.85
N SER A 20 43.29 -7.31 21.94
CA SER A 20 42.21 -6.63 21.21
C SER A 20 41.01 -6.21 22.05
N GLY A 21 40.94 -4.91 22.31
CA GLY A 21 39.70 -4.28 22.76
C GLY A 21 38.54 -4.68 21.85
N CYS A 22 37.48 -5.23 22.45
CA CYS A 22 36.16 -5.03 21.89
C CYS A 22 35.89 -3.53 21.98
N ALA A 23 36.26 -2.82 20.91
CA ALA A 23 35.71 -1.51 20.64
C ALA A 23 34.19 -1.67 20.73
N THR A 24 33.61 -1.16 21.81
CA THR A 24 32.19 -0.84 21.87
C THR A 24 31.96 0.17 20.75
N MET A 25 31.65 -0.34 19.55
CA MET A 25 31.06 0.51 18.53
C MET A 25 29.83 1.13 19.19
N PRO A 26 29.68 2.46 19.21
CA PRO A 26 28.39 3.02 19.58
C PRO A 26 27.38 2.36 18.66
N ALA A 27 26.42 1.63 19.24
CA ALA A 27 25.31 1.10 18.47
C ALA A 27 24.70 2.29 17.73
N THR A 28 24.91 2.35 16.42
CA THR A 28 24.28 3.37 15.58
C THR A 28 22.80 3.26 15.89
N ALA A 29 22.23 4.29 16.53
CA ALA A 29 20.84 4.25 16.95
C ALA A 29 20.01 3.81 15.75
N ALA A 30 19.34 2.67 15.88
CA ALA A 30 18.68 2.03 14.77
C ALA A 30 17.64 3.01 14.23
N ARG A 31 17.78 3.42 12.94
CA ARG A 31 16.89 4.42 12.34
C ARG A 31 15.43 4.03 12.58
N PRO A 32 14.53 4.97 12.93
CA PRO A 32 13.11 4.67 13.05
C PRO A 32 12.59 4.03 11.76
N VAL A 33 11.73 3.01 11.90
CA VAL A 33 11.04 2.41 10.76
C VAL A 33 10.15 3.48 10.15
N GLN A 34 10.36 3.76 8.87
CA GLN A 34 9.56 4.69 8.10
C GLN A 34 8.37 3.94 7.48
N PRO A 35 7.15 4.50 7.55
CA PRO A 35 6.02 3.92 6.85
C PRO A 35 6.33 3.78 5.35
N PRO A 36 6.07 2.61 4.75
CA PRO A 36 6.12 2.46 3.29
C PRO A 36 5.19 3.46 2.60
N LYS A 37 5.51 3.83 1.36
CA LYS A 37 4.65 4.73 0.58
C LYS A 37 3.81 3.93 -0.40
N VAL A 38 2.55 4.34 -0.55
CA VAL A 38 1.62 3.76 -1.52
C VAL A 38 1.17 4.86 -2.46
N GLU A 39 1.39 4.68 -3.77
CA GLU A 39 0.97 5.63 -4.81
C GLU A 39 0.07 4.93 -5.82
N LEU A 40 -1.08 5.53 -6.15
CA LEU A 40 -1.86 5.14 -7.33
C LEU A 40 -1.10 5.58 -8.59
N GLN A 41 -0.54 4.62 -9.33
CA GLN A 41 0.21 4.91 -10.54
C GLN A 41 -0.70 5.10 -11.75
N ARG A 42 -1.70 4.24 -11.90
CA ARG A 42 -2.67 4.25 -13.00
C ARG A 42 -3.91 3.41 -12.70
N VAL A 43 -4.96 3.64 -13.47
CA VAL A 43 -6.15 2.78 -13.55
C VAL A 43 -6.24 2.22 -14.96
N GLU A 44 -6.57 0.94 -15.07
CA GLU A 44 -6.71 0.22 -16.32
C GLU A 44 -8.12 -0.38 -16.41
N ILE A 45 -8.68 -0.48 -17.61
CA ILE A 45 -9.91 -1.23 -17.83
C ILE A 45 -9.52 -2.70 -17.98
N ALA A 46 -9.85 -3.51 -16.98
CA ALA A 46 -9.60 -4.95 -17.05
C ALA A 46 -10.66 -5.66 -17.89
N HIS A 47 -11.94 -5.35 -17.65
CA HIS A 47 -13.05 -5.86 -18.43
C HIS A 47 -14.20 -4.86 -18.51
N TYR A 48 -14.88 -4.81 -19.66
CA TYR A 48 -15.95 -3.86 -19.95
C TYR A 48 -17.11 -4.51 -20.67
N TRP A 49 -18.34 -4.17 -20.26
CA TRP A 49 -19.58 -4.52 -20.96
C TRP A 49 -20.38 -3.25 -21.26
N PRO A 50 -21.03 -3.17 -22.43
CA PRO A 50 -21.94 -2.07 -22.75
C PRO A 50 -22.99 -1.87 -21.65
N PHE A 51 -23.36 -0.62 -21.41
CA PHE A 51 -24.27 -0.26 -20.34
C PHE A 51 -25.62 -0.97 -20.46
N TYR A 52 -26.03 -1.60 -19.37
CA TYR A 52 -27.39 -2.09 -19.14
C TYR A 52 -27.73 -1.96 -17.66
N LEU A 53 -28.97 -1.61 -17.37
CA LEU A 53 -29.49 -1.50 -16.01
C LEU A 53 -30.94 -1.95 -15.98
N ASP A 54 -31.24 -2.93 -15.14
CA ASP A 54 -32.58 -3.38 -14.82
C ASP A 54 -32.80 -3.36 -13.32
N THR A 55 -33.52 -2.33 -12.88
CA THR A 55 -33.81 -2.10 -11.47
C THR A 55 -34.88 -3.05 -10.92
N LYS A 56 -35.68 -3.69 -11.78
CA LYS A 56 -36.71 -4.65 -11.37
C LYS A 56 -36.07 -6.00 -11.05
N GLU A 57 -35.22 -6.46 -11.94
CA GLU A 57 -34.49 -7.73 -11.79
C GLU A 57 -33.20 -7.59 -10.96
N ARG A 58 -32.84 -6.37 -10.57
CA ARG A 58 -31.66 -6.05 -9.76
C ARG A 58 -30.35 -6.45 -10.45
N ARG A 59 -30.24 -6.14 -11.74
CA ARG A 59 -29.10 -6.49 -12.60
C ARG A 59 -28.52 -5.25 -13.27
N GLY A 60 -27.23 -5.28 -13.50
CA GLY A 60 -26.51 -4.24 -14.21
C GLY A 60 -25.34 -4.82 -15.01
N SER A 61 -24.89 -4.09 -16.02
CA SER A 61 -23.67 -4.40 -16.76
C SER A 61 -22.47 -4.37 -15.82
N PRO A 62 -21.58 -5.38 -15.86
CA PRO A 62 -20.35 -5.35 -15.08
C PRO A 62 -19.31 -4.38 -15.66
N LEU A 63 -18.42 -3.94 -14.78
CA LEU A 63 -17.21 -3.16 -15.10
C LEU A 63 -16.12 -3.62 -14.14
N ASP A 64 -14.95 -3.98 -14.67
CA ASP A 64 -13.79 -4.36 -13.87
C ASP A 64 -12.66 -3.37 -14.15
N LEU A 65 -12.24 -2.66 -13.10
CA LEU A 65 -11.13 -1.72 -13.15
C LEU A 65 -9.95 -2.30 -12.36
N ALA A 66 -8.77 -2.26 -12.96
CA ALA A 66 -7.52 -2.62 -12.32
C ALA A 66 -6.79 -1.35 -11.84
N PHE A 67 -6.66 -1.21 -10.52
CA PHE A 67 -5.91 -0.14 -9.87
C PHE A 67 -4.48 -0.61 -9.64
N VAL A 68 -3.51 0.07 -10.26
CA VAL A 68 -2.10 -0.28 -10.13
C VAL A 68 -1.41 0.67 -9.16
N PHE A 69 -0.91 0.10 -8.06
CA PHE A 69 -0.24 0.81 -6.99
C PHE A 69 1.26 0.54 -7.01
N GLY A 70 2.05 1.58 -6.78
CA GLY A 70 3.46 1.49 -6.42
C GLY A 70 3.60 1.44 -4.91
N LEU A 71 4.33 0.43 -4.40
CA LEU A 71 4.58 0.23 -2.98
C LEU A 71 6.08 0.40 -2.70
N GLU A 72 6.49 1.59 -2.25
CA GLU A 72 7.88 1.95 -1.98
C GLU A 72 8.25 1.57 -0.54
N ASN A 73 9.32 0.78 -0.37
CA ASN A 73 9.92 0.53 0.92
C ASN A 73 11.11 1.48 1.17
N PRO A 74 10.97 2.52 2.03
CA PRO A 74 12.05 3.44 2.35
C PRO A 74 13.01 2.90 3.43
N ASN A 75 12.85 1.66 3.90
CA ASN A 75 13.65 1.10 4.99
C ASN A 75 14.87 0.34 4.47
N ASP A 76 15.81 0.11 5.37
CA ASP A 76 17.00 -0.74 5.16
C ASP A 76 16.71 -2.23 5.46
N THR A 77 15.47 -2.56 5.81
CA THR A 77 14.95 -3.91 6.06
C THR A 77 13.76 -4.22 5.15
N THR A 78 13.52 -5.51 4.90
CA THR A 78 12.34 -5.96 4.14
C THR A 78 11.07 -5.66 4.93
N VAL A 79 10.04 -5.17 4.25
CA VAL A 79 8.69 -5.02 4.79
C VAL A 79 7.74 -5.95 4.03
N THR A 80 6.66 -6.38 4.67
CA THR A 80 5.67 -7.26 4.04
C THR A 80 4.31 -6.57 4.06
N LEU A 81 3.70 -6.34 2.90
CA LEU A 81 2.29 -5.93 2.84
C LEU A 81 1.43 -7.08 3.38
N GLU A 82 0.47 -6.77 4.24
CA GLU A 82 -0.52 -7.74 4.76
C GLU A 82 -1.94 -7.41 4.27
N GLU A 83 -2.28 -6.12 4.19
CA GLU A 83 -3.59 -5.65 3.75
C GLU A 83 -3.44 -4.32 3.01
N LEU A 84 -4.21 -4.14 1.95
CA LEU A 84 -4.43 -2.84 1.32
C LEU A 84 -5.94 -2.65 1.12
N ARG A 85 -6.45 -1.51 1.57
CA ARG A 85 -7.85 -1.13 1.40
C ARG A 85 -7.99 0.30 0.93
N PHE A 86 -9.03 0.58 0.16
CA PHE A 86 -9.32 1.93 -0.33
C PHE A 86 -10.75 2.06 -0.81
N THR A 87 -11.25 3.29 -0.87
CA THR A 87 -12.55 3.62 -1.44
C THR A 87 -12.36 4.19 -2.84
N VAL A 88 -13.17 3.74 -3.79
CA VAL A 88 -13.23 4.27 -5.16
C VAL A 88 -14.37 5.25 -5.25
N ALA A 89 -14.09 6.44 -5.80
CA ALA A 89 -15.08 7.42 -6.17
C ALA A 89 -15.02 7.75 -7.66
N PHE A 90 -16.18 7.85 -8.30
CA PHE A 90 -16.32 8.31 -9.69
C PHE A 90 -16.73 9.77 -9.68
N GLU A 91 -15.82 10.65 -10.09
CA GLU A 91 -15.83 12.09 -9.81
C GLU A 91 -15.71 12.39 -8.30
N PRO A 92 -15.16 13.57 -7.93
CA PRO A 92 -15.02 13.95 -6.53
C PRO A 92 -16.35 13.87 -5.77
N GLY A 93 -16.40 12.97 -4.79
CA GLY A 93 -17.53 12.85 -3.87
C GLY A 93 -18.62 11.84 -4.25
N PHE A 94 -18.47 11.04 -5.31
CA PHE A 94 -19.38 9.89 -5.50
C PHE A 94 -18.65 8.58 -5.23
N GLU A 95 -18.57 8.22 -3.95
CA GLU A 95 -18.01 6.94 -3.51
C GLU A 95 -18.91 5.78 -3.95
N VAL A 96 -18.36 4.86 -4.73
CA VAL A 96 -19.09 3.78 -5.40
C VAL A 96 -18.74 2.39 -4.88
N ASN A 97 -17.52 2.20 -4.34
CA ASN A 97 -17.06 0.91 -3.84
C ASN A 97 -15.95 1.09 -2.80
N THR A 98 -15.83 0.18 -1.83
CA THR A 98 -14.66 0.06 -0.95
C THR A 98 -14.05 -1.31 -1.15
N VAL A 99 -12.77 -1.32 -1.51
CA VAL A 99 -12.01 -2.51 -1.90
C VAL A 99 -11.03 -2.84 -0.79
N SER A 100 -10.92 -4.11 -0.43
CA SER A 100 -9.90 -4.63 0.48
C SER A 100 -9.25 -5.86 -0.15
N VAL A 101 -7.92 -5.92 -0.10
CA VAL A 101 -7.12 -7.08 -0.52
C VAL A 101 -6.16 -7.51 0.58
N TYR A 102 -6.00 -8.82 0.72
CA TYR A 102 -5.12 -9.46 1.71
C TYR A 102 -3.97 -10.19 1.01
N GLU A 103 -3.33 -9.52 0.05
CA GLU A 103 -2.22 -10.08 -0.71
C GLU A 103 -0.91 -9.88 0.02
N ARG A 104 -0.35 -10.98 0.53
CA ARG A 104 0.94 -10.94 1.21
C ARG A 104 2.07 -10.80 0.19
N MET A 105 2.82 -9.71 0.26
CA MET A 105 3.98 -9.48 -0.60
C MET A 105 5.14 -8.83 0.16
N SER A 106 6.32 -9.44 0.06
CA SER A 106 7.55 -8.89 0.63
C SER A 106 8.17 -7.88 -0.34
N ILE A 107 8.56 -6.72 0.19
CA ILE A 107 9.18 -5.61 -0.54
C ILE A 107 10.61 -5.45 0.00
N PRO A 108 11.64 -5.78 -0.80
CA PRO A 108 13.03 -5.65 -0.37
C PRO A 108 13.42 -4.22 0.08
N PRO A 109 14.50 -4.06 0.85
CA PRO A 109 14.99 -2.75 1.27
C PRO A 109 15.20 -1.80 0.10
N ARG A 110 14.78 -0.54 0.23
CA ARG A 110 15.02 0.52 -0.77
C ARG A 110 14.49 0.20 -2.17
N THR A 111 13.48 -0.67 -2.28
CA THR A 111 12.87 -1.05 -3.56
C THR A 111 11.39 -0.68 -3.61
N THR A 112 10.81 -0.82 -4.80
CA THR A 112 9.38 -0.63 -5.04
C THR A 112 8.84 -1.88 -5.73
N ASN A 113 7.74 -2.42 -5.21
CA ASN A 113 6.94 -3.41 -5.92
C ASN A 113 5.71 -2.73 -6.55
N GLN A 114 5.12 -3.36 -7.57
CA GLN A 114 3.80 -2.99 -8.06
C GLN A 114 2.77 -4.01 -7.59
N LEU A 115 1.60 -3.52 -7.18
CA LEU A 115 0.43 -4.32 -6.88
C LEU A 115 -0.70 -3.90 -7.81
N ARG A 116 -1.31 -4.85 -8.51
CA ARG A 116 -2.52 -4.63 -9.31
C ARG A 116 -3.72 -5.17 -8.54
N VAL A 117 -4.69 -4.32 -8.26
CA VAL A 117 -5.92 -4.67 -7.55
C VAL A 117 -7.11 -4.56 -8.50
N HIS A 118 -7.83 -5.66 -8.71
CA HIS A 118 -9.08 -5.67 -9.45
C HIS A 118 -10.24 -5.24 -8.56
N ALA A 119 -11.04 -4.29 -9.04
CA ALA A 119 -12.29 -3.90 -8.41
C ALA A 119 -13.42 -4.13 -9.41
N ALA A 120 -14.29 -5.08 -9.07
CA ALA A 120 -15.50 -5.36 -9.82
C ALA A 120 -16.63 -4.42 -9.37
N PHE A 121 -17.32 -3.86 -10.35
CA PHE A 121 -18.51 -3.04 -10.21
C PHE A 121 -19.61 -3.64 -11.08
N ASP A 122 -20.87 -3.38 -10.73
CA ASP A 122 -21.98 -3.52 -11.66
C ASP A 122 -22.87 -2.28 -11.58
N ALA A 123 -23.56 -1.98 -12.68
CA ALA A 123 -24.36 -0.75 -12.78
C ALA A 123 -25.47 -0.68 -11.71
N TYR A 124 -26.00 -1.81 -11.25
CA TYR A 124 -27.06 -1.82 -10.25
C TYR A 124 -26.52 -1.56 -8.83
N THR A 125 -25.42 -2.22 -8.42
CA THR A 125 -24.80 -1.93 -7.12
C THR A 125 -24.20 -0.53 -7.08
N THR A 126 -23.63 -0.05 -8.19
CA THR A 126 -23.15 1.34 -8.32
C THR A 126 -24.29 2.34 -8.13
N LEU A 127 -25.46 2.09 -8.73
CA LEU A 127 -26.66 2.90 -8.51
C LEU A 127 -27.05 2.94 -7.02
N LEU A 128 -27.06 1.79 -6.34
CA LEU A 128 -27.40 1.74 -4.91
C LEU A 128 -26.39 2.53 -4.06
N SER A 129 -25.09 2.36 -4.30
CA SER A 129 -24.05 3.14 -3.62
C SER A 129 -24.29 4.64 -3.83
N LEU A 130 -24.51 5.06 -5.07
CA LEU A 130 -24.74 6.45 -5.43
C LEU A 130 -25.97 7.06 -4.75
N LEU A 131 -27.07 6.31 -4.64
CA LEU A 131 -28.28 6.78 -3.95
C LEU A 131 -28.06 6.98 -2.44
N VAL A 132 -27.14 6.22 -1.83
CA VAL A 132 -26.83 6.31 -0.39
C VAL A 132 -25.77 7.38 -0.12
N THR A 133 -24.67 7.38 -0.87
CA THR A 133 -23.48 8.21 -0.60
C THR A 133 -23.52 9.55 -1.32
N GLY A 134 -24.25 9.66 -2.43
CA GLY A 134 -24.26 10.82 -3.32
C GLY A 134 -25.60 11.50 -3.51
N GLY A 135 -26.67 11.06 -2.85
CA GLY A 135 -28.05 11.56 -3.07
C GLY A 135 -28.20 13.09 -2.97
N PHE A 136 -27.61 13.72 -1.93
CA PHE A 136 -27.64 15.18 -1.79
C PHE A 136 -26.86 15.89 -2.91
N ARG A 137 -25.68 15.37 -3.28
CA ARG A 137 -24.86 15.94 -4.36
C ARG A 137 -25.56 15.82 -5.72
N LEU A 138 -26.22 14.71 -5.98
CA LEU A 138 -27.05 14.52 -7.17
C LEU A 138 -28.19 15.54 -7.22
N GLN A 139 -28.86 15.78 -6.10
CA GLN A 139 -29.94 16.75 -6.00
C GLN A 139 -29.45 18.18 -6.27
N GLU A 140 -28.32 18.57 -5.66
CA GLU A 140 -27.68 19.88 -5.88
C GLU A 140 -27.26 20.08 -7.34
N ALA A 141 -26.76 19.02 -7.99
CA ALA A 141 -26.36 19.04 -9.39
C ALA A 141 -27.54 18.89 -10.39
N GLY A 142 -28.76 18.62 -9.91
CA GLY A 142 -29.92 18.36 -10.77
C GLY A 142 -29.81 17.07 -11.60
N LEU A 143 -29.00 16.11 -11.14
CA LEU A 143 -28.71 14.87 -11.85
C LEU A 143 -29.60 13.73 -11.36
N LYS A 144 -29.98 12.83 -12.27
CA LYS A 144 -30.66 11.58 -11.92
C LYS A 144 -29.64 10.46 -11.78
N ALA A 145 -29.71 9.70 -10.70
CA ALA A 145 -28.74 8.64 -10.41
C ALA A 145 -28.57 7.61 -11.55
N PRO A 146 -29.65 7.07 -12.18
CA PRO A 146 -29.47 6.13 -13.30
C PRO A 146 -28.77 6.74 -14.52
N ASP A 147 -29.07 8.00 -14.82
CA ASP A 147 -28.46 8.72 -15.94
C ASP A 147 -26.96 8.98 -15.67
N GLN A 148 -26.62 9.27 -14.41
CA GLN A 148 -25.23 9.44 -13.99
C GLN A 148 -24.43 8.14 -14.08
N VAL A 149 -24.98 7.01 -13.63
CA VAL A 149 -24.32 5.70 -13.75
C VAL A 149 -24.11 5.33 -15.22
N LYS A 150 -25.12 5.59 -16.08
CA LYS A 150 -24.99 5.42 -17.52
C LYS A 150 -23.84 6.25 -18.09
N ALA A 151 -23.78 7.54 -17.72
CA ALA A 151 -22.73 8.44 -18.17
C ALA A 151 -21.33 7.95 -17.78
N TRP A 152 -21.15 7.43 -16.57
CA TRP A 152 -19.88 6.81 -16.16
C TRP A 152 -19.55 5.57 -17.01
N TRP A 153 -20.50 4.66 -17.24
CA TRP A 153 -20.24 3.47 -18.06
C TRP A 153 -19.90 3.81 -19.51
N GLU A 154 -20.50 4.85 -20.09
CA GLU A 154 -20.23 5.27 -21.47
C GLU A 154 -18.87 5.98 -21.59
N LYS A 155 -18.46 6.73 -20.55
CA LYS A 155 -17.21 7.53 -20.53
C LYS A 155 -16.04 6.86 -19.83
N VAL A 156 -16.19 5.66 -19.28
CA VAL A 156 -15.06 5.00 -18.61
C VAL A 156 -14.00 4.54 -19.62
N SER A 157 -14.43 4.22 -20.85
CA SER A 157 -13.57 3.67 -21.91
C SER A 157 -12.40 4.59 -22.30
N ASP A 158 -12.59 5.89 -22.21
CA ASP A 158 -11.59 6.93 -22.47
C ASP A 158 -11.17 7.69 -21.19
N PHE A 159 -11.61 7.20 -20.02
CA PHE A 159 -11.46 7.88 -18.74
C PHE A 159 -11.94 9.34 -18.79
N GLY A 160 -13.08 9.59 -19.44
CA GLY A 160 -13.70 10.91 -19.60
C GLY A 160 -14.21 11.56 -18.31
N PHE A 161 -13.92 10.97 -17.14
CA PHE A 161 -14.17 11.51 -15.81
C PHE A 161 -13.06 11.07 -14.86
N GLU A 162 -12.93 11.77 -13.73
CA GLU A 162 -11.91 11.49 -12.73
C GLU A 162 -12.33 10.30 -11.85
N ILE A 163 -11.45 9.34 -11.66
CA ILE A 163 -11.58 8.24 -10.71
C ILE A 163 -10.65 8.54 -9.55
N ALA A 164 -11.21 8.69 -8.36
CA ALA A 164 -10.46 8.95 -7.13
C ALA A 164 -10.35 7.69 -6.28
N VAL A 165 -9.19 7.52 -5.67
CA VAL A 165 -8.91 6.59 -4.59
C VAL A 165 -8.84 7.41 -3.31
N THR A 166 -9.79 7.21 -2.41
CA THR A 166 -9.91 7.89 -1.11
C THR A 166 -9.81 6.88 0.03
N ASN A 167 -9.60 7.37 1.26
CA ASN A 167 -9.55 6.54 2.47
C ASN A 167 -8.57 5.35 2.38
N GLY A 168 -7.50 5.49 1.59
CA GLY A 168 -6.53 4.44 1.34
C GLY A 168 -5.71 4.14 2.58
N MET A 169 -5.61 2.87 2.94
CA MET A 169 -4.83 2.38 4.06
C MET A 169 -4.16 1.06 3.69
N ALA A 170 -2.86 0.96 3.93
CA ALA A 170 -2.11 -0.27 3.78
C ALA A 170 -1.39 -0.61 5.08
N THR A 171 -1.44 -1.88 5.46
CA THR A 171 -0.78 -2.43 6.64
C THR A 171 0.45 -3.21 6.21
N PHE A 172 1.61 -2.83 6.73
CA PHE A 172 2.88 -3.49 6.48
C PHE A 172 3.43 -4.08 7.77
N ARG A 173 3.81 -5.35 7.75
CA ARG A 173 4.60 -5.97 8.81
C ARG A 173 6.07 -5.61 8.61
N THR A 174 6.73 -5.20 9.70
CA THR A 174 8.16 -4.92 9.76
C THR A 174 8.82 -5.73 10.87
N ASP A 175 10.15 -5.67 10.96
CA ASP A 175 10.91 -6.26 12.06
C ASP A 175 10.61 -5.63 13.43
N ARG A 176 9.98 -4.45 13.46
CA ARG A 176 9.59 -3.72 14.68
C ARG A 176 8.09 -3.70 14.95
N GLY A 177 7.31 -4.51 14.23
CA GLY A 177 5.86 -4.56 14.31
C GLY A 177 5.16 -3.95 13.08
N ASP A 178 3.86 -3.71 13.20
CA ASP A 178 3.05 -3.23 12.09
C ASP A 178 3.23 -1.73 11.85
N SER A 179 3.20 -1.34 10.58
CA SER A 179 3.31 0.04 10.10
C SER A 179 2.15 0.33 9.15
N LEU A 180 1.47 1.45 9.37
CA LEU A 180 0.33 1.87 8.56
C LEU A 180 0.75 2.97 7.59
N ALA A 181 0.38 2.80 6.32
CA ALA A 181 0.55 3.81 5.28
C ALA A 181 -0.82 4.28 4.80
N GLN A 182 -1.10 5.57 4.97
CA GLN A 182 -2.29 6.20 4.38
C GLN A 182 -1.97 6.71 2.98
N PHE A 183 -2.93 6.62 2.07
CA PHE A 183 -2.76 7.09 0.69
C PHE A 183 -4.08 7.54 0.08
N GLN A 184 -3.94 8.33 -0.98
CA GLN A 184 -5.01 8.77 -1.86
C GLN A 184 -4.44 9.00 -3.25
N GLY A 185 -5.29 9.05 -4.27
CA GLY A 185 -4.85 9.35 -5.63
C GLY A 185 -6.03 9.63 -6.55
N THR A 186 -5.74 10.19 -7.72
CA THR A 186 -6.73 10.45 -8.77
C THR A 186 -6.18 10.01 -10.12
N PHE A 187 -7.08 9.62 -11.00
CA PHE A 187 -6.77 9.22 -12.37
C PHE A 187 -7.90 9.64 -13.32
N PRO A 188 -7.63 10.14 -14.54
CA PRO A 188 -6.31 10.48 -15.06
C PRO A 188 -5.69 11.66 -14.30
N LYS A 189 -4.35 11.76 -14.26
CA LYS A 189 -3.66 12.94 -13.71
C LYS A 189 -3.90 14.10 -14.69
N LYS A 190 -4.53 15.18 -14.22
CA LYS A 190 -4.72 16.42 -14.99
C LYS A 190 -3.45 17.27 -14.99
#